data_AF-A0A101DA63-F1
#
_entry.id   AF-A0A101DA63-F1
#
_cell.length_a   1.000
_cell.length_b   1.000
_cell.length_c   1.000
_cell.angle_alpha   90.00
_cell.angle_beta   90.00
_cell.angle_gamma   90.00
#
_symmetry.space_group_name_H-M   'P 1'
#
loop_
_entity.id
_entity.type
_entity.pdbx_description
1 polymer ?
#
loop_
_entity_poly.entity_id
_entity_poly.type
_entity_poly.pdbx_seq_one_letter_code
_entity_poly.pdbx_strand_id
1 'polypeptide(L)'
;MRVVLLSCLMLLAACQGRPMLPPPAPLAPLGHEHADLGRIVDLASGRTIDPEQLLDRLARAERVLVGEQHDNPDHHALQLWLLRELFRLRPQGSVLM
;
A
#
# COMPACT_ATOMS: atom_id res chain seq x y z
N MET A 1 -1.31 -9.84 41.90
CA MET A 1 -0.34 -9.13 41.04
C MET A 1 -0.16 -9.78 39.67
N ARG A 2 0.09 -11.11 39.55
CA ARG A 2 0.23 -11.79 38.24
C ARG A 2 -0.96 -11.65 37.28
N VAL A 3 -2.18 -11.78 37.78
CA VAL A 3 -3.40 -11.66 36.95
C VAL A 3 -3.62 -10.23 36.43
N VAL A 4 -3.32 -9.23 37.28
CA VAL A 4 -3.37 -7.81 36.88
C VAL A 4 -2.30 -7.50 35.84
N LEU A 5 -1.08 -8.03 36.00
CA LEU A 5 0.00 -7.89 35.04
C LEU A 5 -0.36 -8.52 33.68
N LEU A 6 -0.93 -9.73 33.68
CA LEU A 6 -1.40 -10.42 32.48
C LEU A 6 -2.54 -9.66 31.78
N SER A 7 -3.45 -9.06 32.56
CA SER A 7 -4.54 -8.23 32.02
C SER A 7 -4.01 -6.95 31.36
N CYS A 8 -3.03 -6.28 31.98
CA CYS A 8 -2.37 -5.11 31.38
C CYS A 8 -1.62 -5.46 30.09
N LEU A 9 -0.94 -6.60 30.03
CA LEU A 9 -0.24 -7.07 28.83
C LEU A 9 -1.20 -7.34 27.65
N MET A 10 -2.38 -7.89 27.92
CA MET A 10 -3.41 -8.12 26.88
C MET A 10 -4.00 -6.81 26.33
N LEU A 11 -4.20 -5.81 27.18
CA LEU A 11 -4.71 -4.50 26.75
C LEU A 11 -3.71 -3.74 25.85
N LEU A 12 -2.41 -3.95 26.01
CA LEU A 12 -1.37 -3.33 25.16
C LEU A 12 -1.34 -3.91 23.73
N ALA A 13 -1.72 -5.18 23.54
CA ALA A 13 -1.78 -5.79 22.21
C ALA A 13 -2.94 -5.27 21.36
N ALA A 14 -4.00 -4.74 21.97
CA ALA A 14 -5.18 -4.22 21.27
C ALA A 14 -4.92 -2.92 20.49
N CYS A 15 -3.81 -2.22 20.78
CA CYS A 15 -3.41 -0.99 20.10
C CYS A 15 -2.44 -1.23 18.93
N GLN A 16 -2.12 -2.48 18.58
CA GLN A 16 -1.29 -2.73 17.41
C GLN A 16 -2.05 -2.29 16.15
N GLY A 17 -1.51 -1.28 15.46
CA GLY A 17 -2.05 -0.83 14.18
C GLY A 17 -2.15 -2.01 13.23
N ARG A 18 -3.29 -2.14 12.54
CA ARG A 18 -3.46 -3.19 11.55
C ARG A 18 -2.30 -3.12 10.53
N PRO A 19 -1.65 -4.23 10.19
CA PRO A 19 -0.59 -4.23 9.19
C PRO A 19 -1.13 -3.77 7.82
N MET A 20 -0.21 -3.25 7.00
CA MET A 20 -0.47 -2.96 5.59
C MET A 20 -0.78 -4.27 4.87
N LEU A 21 -1.76 -4.25 3.95
CA LEU A 21 -1.97 -5.39 3.05
C LEU A 21 -0.87 -5.39 1.98
N PRO A 22 -0.31 -6.55 1.60
CA PRO A 22 0.60 -6.60 0.46
C PRO A 22 -0.13 -6.15 -0.83
N PRO A 23 0.59 -5.63 -1.83
CA PRO A 23 0.03 -5.40 -3.16
C PRO A 23 -0.63 -6.69 -3.69
N PRO A 24 -1.70 -6.56 -4.50
CA PRO A 24 -2.36 -7.71 -5.10
C PRO A 24 -1.38 -8.51 -5.98
N ALA A 25 -1.57 -9.84 -5.99
CA ALA A 25 -0.88 -10.68 -6.97
C ALA A 25 -1.35 -10.32 -8.39
N PRO A 26 -0.50 -10.53 -9.42
CA PRO A 26 -0.89 -10.35 -10.81
C PRO A 26 -2.15 -11.16 -11.18
N LEU A 27 -3.04 -10.52 -11.93
CA LEU A 27 -4.33 -10.97 -12.43
C LEU A 27 -4.37 -11.01 -13.96
N ALA A 28 -3.57 -10.19 -14.65
CA ALA A 28 -3.54 -10.13 -16.11
C ALA A 28 -3.10 -11.49 -16.70
N PRO A 29 -3.64 -11.88 -17.87
CA PRO A 29 -3.30 -13.19 -18.45
C PRO A 29 -1.88 -13.25 -19.03
N LEU A 30 -1.22 -12.10 -19.20
CA LEU A 30 0.06 -11.94 -19.87
C LEU A 30 0.96 -11.00 -19.06
N GLY A 31 2.27 -11.03 -19.31
CA GLY A 31 3.24 -10.11 -18.68
C GLY A 31 3.88 -10.63 -17.39
N HIS A 32 3.54 -11.84 -16.94
CA HIS A 32 4.11 -12.47 -15.75
C HIS A 32 5.63 -12.68 -15.82
N GLU A 33 6.17 -12.80 -17.03
CA GLU A 33 7.61 -13.02 -17.29
C GLU A 33 8.43 -11.73 -17.29
N HIS A 34 7.79 -10.56 -17.12
CA HIS A 34 8.50 -9.29 -17.20
C HIS A 34 9.46 -9.15 -16.01
N ALA A 35 10.74 -8.90 -16.29
CA ALA A 35 11.79 -8.82 -15.27
C ALA A 35 11.51 -7.76 -14.18
N ASP A 36 10.72 -6.74 -14.52
CA ASP A 36 10.36 -5.64 -13.64
C ASP A 36 8.97 -5.77 -13.00
N LEU A 37 8.28 -6.90 -13.20
CA LEU A 37 6.96 -7.12 -12.62
C LEU A 37 7.01 -6.97 -11.09
N GLY A 38 6.14 -6.12 -10.55
CA GLY A 38 6.05 -5.85 -9.11
C GLY A 38 7.17 -4.98 -8.53
N ARG A 39 8.18 -4.55 -9.32
CA ARG A 39 9.20 -3.62 -8.85
C ARG A 39 8.63 -2.21 -8.74
N ILE A 40 8.87 -1.55 -7.60
CA ILE A 40 8.56 -0.13 -7.41
C ILE A 40 9.87 0.64 -7.45
N VAL A 41 10.02 1.53 -8.41
CA VAL A 41 11.27 2.28 -8.63
C VAL A 41 11.03 3.76 -8.37
N ASP A 42 11.82 4.34 -7.48
CA ASP A 42 11.94 5.79 -7.35
C ASP A 42 12.78 6.33 -8.51
N LEU A 43 12.13 6.96 -9.48
CA LEU A 43 12.77 7.41 -10.71
C LEU A 43 13.82 8.51 -10.49
N ALA A 44 13.73 9.31 -9.42
CA ALA A 44 14.69 10.36 -9.15
C ALA A 44 16.04 9.79 -8.69
N SER A 45 16.01 8.70 -7.91
CA SER A 45 17.22 8.05 -7.37
C SER A 45 17.62 6.77 -8.09
N GLY A 46 16.73 6.21 -8.93
CA GLY A 46 16.88 4.89 -9.56
C GLY A 46 16.74 3.71 -8.59
N ARG A 47 16.42 3.96 -7.32
CA ARG A 47 16.37 2.91 -6.29
C ARG A 47 15.04 2.16 -6.35
N THR A 48 15.12 0.84 -6.18
CA THR A 48 13.93 0.04 -5.86
C THR A 48 13.54 0.30 -4.41
N ILE A 49 12.26 0.52 -4.18
CA ILE A 49 11.67 0.78 -2.87
C ILE A 49 10.56 -0.23 -2.59
N ASP A 50 10.28 -0.48 -1.32
CA ASP A 50 9.21 -1.38 -0.92
C ASP A 50 7.85 -0.65 -0.86
N PRO A 51 6.72 -1.37 -0.87
CA PRO A 51 5.38 -0.77 -0.86
C PRO A 51 5.13 0.17 0.32
N GLU A 52 5.65 -0.15 1.51
CA GLU A 52 5.55 0.71 2.69
C GLU A 52 6.24 2.07 2.47
N GLN A 53 7.44 2.04 1.87
CA GLN A 53 8.19 3.26 1.55
C GLN A 53 7.47 4.12 0.51
N LEU A 54 6.80 3.48 -0.47
CA LEU A 54 5.96 4.19 -1.44
C LEU A 54 4.81 4.90 -0.71
N LEU A 55 4.07 4.19 0.14
CA LEU A 55 2.93 4.73 0.88
C LEU A 55 3.33 5.88 1.81
N ASP A 56 4.44 5.74 2.54
CA ASP A 56 4.95 6.79 3.43
C ASP A 56 5.29 8.09 2.69
N ARG A 57 5.77 7.98 1.45
CA ARG A 57 6.06 9.12 0.59
C ARG A 57 4.77 9.74 0.06
N LEU A 58 3.87 8.91 -0.48
CA LEU A 58 2.60 9.36 -1.07
C LEU A 58 1.64 9.95 -0.03
N ALA A 59 1.66 9.47 1.22
CA ALA A 59 0.81 10.00 2.29
C ALA A 59 1.07 11.49 2.56
N ARG A 60 2.30 11.96 2.31
CA ARG A 60 2.72 13.36 2.51
C ARG A 60 2.44 14.26 1.31
N ALA A 61 2.17 13.67 0.14
CA ALA A 61 1.89 14.43 -1.07
C ALA A 61 0.45 14.98 -1.02
N GLU A 62 0.26 16.26 -1.31
CA GLU A 62 -1.08 16.86 -1.34
C GLU A 62 -1.98 16.15 -2.38
N ARG A 63 -1.42 15.88 -3.56
CA ARG A 63 -2.08 15.22 -4.69
C ARG A 63 -1.21 14.09 -5.23
N VAL A 64 -1.86 13.00 -5.64
CA VAL A 64 -1.22 11.83 -6.25
C VAL A 64 -1.88 11.61 -7.61
N LEU A 65 -1.07 11.53 -8.67
CA LEU A 65 -1.51 11.16 -10.00
C LEU A 65 -1.10 9.71 -10.24
N VAL A 66 -2.03 8.88 -10.68
CA VAL A 66 -1.81 7.45 -10.94
C VAL A 66 -2.06 7.19 -12.40
N GLY A 67 -1.01 6.82 -13.15
CA GLY A 67 -1.15 6.40 -14.53
C GLY A 67 -1.60 4.94 -14.62
N GLU A 68 -2.40 4.62 -15.64
CA GLU A 68 -2.79 3.26 -15.95
C GLU A 68 -2.79 2.99 -17.45
N GLN A 69 -2.85 1.70 -17.79
CA GLN A 69 -3.30 1.25 -19.09
C GLN A 69 -4.73 0.75 -18.90
N HIS A 70 -5.67 1.29 -19.66
CA HIS A 70 -7.06 0.85 -19.60
C HIS A 70 -7.19 -0.64 -19.91
N ASP A 71 -8.18 -1.28 -19.30
CA ASP A 71 -8.48 -2.72 -19.40
C ASP A 71 -7.38 -3.65 -18.88
N ASN A 72 -6.37 -3.12 -18.18
CA ASN A 72 -5.39 -3.93 -17.48
C ASN A 72 -5.89 -4.25 -16.05
N PRO A 73 -6.24 -5.51 -15.74
CA PRO A 73 -6.78 -5.87 -14.43
C PRO A 73 -5.78 -5.67 -13.29
N ASP A 74 -4.47 -5.75 -13.54
CA ASP A 74 -3.44 -5.53 -12.53
C ASP A 74 -3.41 -4.07 -12.10
N HIS A 75 -3.55 -3.16 -13.06
CA HIS A 75 -3.51 -1.73 -12.80
C HIS A 75 -4.73 -1.31 -11.98
N HIS A 76 -5.92 -1.81 -12.33
CA HIS A 76 -7.15 -1.53 -11.57
C HIS A 76 -7.06 -2.11 -10.15
N ALA A 77 -6.49 -3.32 -9.98
CA ALA A 77 -6.31 -3.92 -8.66
C ALA A 77 -5.31 -3.14 -7.79
N LEU A 78 -4.19 -2.69 -8.39
CA LEU A 78 -3.19 -1.87 -7.71
C LEU A 78 -3.74 -0.50 -7.32
N GLN A 79 -4.55 0.15 -8.15
CA GLN A 79 -5.22 1.40 -7.81
C GLN A 79 -6.15 1.23 -6.59
N LEU A 80 -6.96 0.18 -6.58
CA LEU A 80 -7.84 -0.11 -5.46
C LEU A 80 -7.06 -0.37 -4.17
N TRP A 81 -5.95 -1.11 -4.27
CA TRP A 81 -5.03 -1.33 -3.15
C TRP A 81 -4.44 -0.01 -2.65
N LEU A 82 -3.93 0.83 -3.55
CA LEU A 82 -3.32 2.11 -3.22
C LEU A 82 -4.31 3.06 -2.54
N LEU A 83 -5.54 3.14 -3.06
CA LEU A 83 -6.62 3.93 -2.45
C LEU A 83 -6.94 3.47 -1.02
N ARG A 84 -7.04 2.16 -0.81
CA ARG A 84 -7.33 1.57 0.51
C ARG A 84 -6.21 1.81 1.51
N GLU A 85 -4.96 1.61 1.11
CA GLU A 85 -3.83 1.76 2.03
C GLU A 85 -3.53 3.24 2.31
N LEU A 86 -3.63 4.14 1.32
CA LEU A 86 -3.52 5.58 1.57
C LEU A 86 -4.63 6.11 2.49
N PHE A 87 -5.86 5.60 2.36
CA PHE A 87 -6.98 5.97 3.26
C PHE A 87 -6.67 5.70 4.74
N ARG A 88 -5.82 4.72 5.03
CA ARG A 88 -5.43 4.37 6.40
C ARG A 88 -4.36 5.30 6.96
N LEU A 89 -3.62 5.98 6.09
CA LEU A 89 -2.49 6.84 6.46
C LEU A 89 -2.82 8.33 6.43
N ARG A 90 -3.88 8.73 5.72
CA ARG A 90 -4.28 10.14 5.60
C ARG A 90 -5.80 10.31 5.42
N PRO A 91 -6.37 11.46 5.82
CA PRO A 91 -7.76 11.79 5.53
C PRO A 91 -8.05 11.70 4.03
N GLN A 92 -9.20 11.14 3.67
CA GLN A 92 -9.57 10.98 2.27
C GLN A 92 -9.94 12.33 1.66
N GLY A 93 -9.26 12.65 0.56
CA GLY A 93 -9.69 13.71 -0.35
C GLY A 93 -10.64 13.17 -1.43
N SER A 94 -10.79 13.94 -2.50
CA SER A 94 -11.54 13.53 -3.69
C SER A 94 -10.73 12.55 -4.53
N VAL A 95 -11.42 11.66 -5.25
CA VAL A 95 -10.86 10.89 -6.37
C VAL A 95 -11.45 11.46 -7.67
N LEU A 96 -10.59 11.71 -8.66
CA LEU A 96 -10.98 12.17 -10.00
C LEU A 96 -10.48 11.10 -10.98
N MET A 97 -11.38 10.60 -11.84
CA MET A 97 -11.09 9.61 -12.88
C MET A 97 -11.46 10.18 -14.25
#